data_AF-A0A969EV07-F1
#
_entry.id   AF-A0A969EV07-F1
#
_cell.length_a   1.000
_cell.length_b   1.000
_cell.length_c   1.000
_cell.angle_alpha   90.00
_cell.angle_beta   90.00
_cell.angle_gamma   90.00
#
_symmetry.space_group_name_H-M   'P 1'
#
loop_
_entity.id
_entity.type
_entity.pdbx_description
1 polymer ?
#
loop_
_entity_poly.entity_id
_entity_poly.type
_entity_poly.pdbx_seq_one_letter_code
_entity_poly.pdbx_strand_id
1 'polypeptide(L)'
;MSEQRFARSHRGDVEVCFDVDRDGKTSRIAVRRSSNQVFERAAIRAVRQSTYVKVPAEVVLSGIKTCRTFRFRLDPAVVTDLDAGPAEESGDAKP
;
A
#
# COMPACT_ATOMS: atom_id res chain seq x y z
N MET A 1 34.89 10.71 5.68
CA MET A 1 33.73 10.56 6.59
C MET A 1 32.48 10.75 5.74
N SER A 2 31.72 9.70 5.48
CA SER A 2 30.63 9.71 4.50
C SER A 2 29.38 10.39 5.05
N GLU A 3 28.91 11.43 4.35
CA GLU A 3 27.65 12.11 4.62
C GLU A 3 26.47 11.19 4.31
N GLN A 4 25.92 10.55 5.33
CA GLN A 4 24.60 9.93 5.22
C GLN A 4 23.57 11.05 5.11
N ARG A 5 23.10 11.32 3.89
CA ARG A 5 21.94 12.16 3.67
C ARG A 5 20.72 11.46 4.25
N PHE A 6 20.28 11.94 5.41
CA PHE A 6 19.04 11.49 6.05
C PHE A 6 17.86 11.77 5.12
N ALA A 7 17.35 10.74 4.44
CA ALA A 7 16.05 10.83 3.81
C ALA A 7 15.04 11.18 4.91
N ARG A 8 14.38 12.33 4.77
CA ARG A 8 13.35 12.80 5.71
C ARG A 8 12.36 11.65 5.94
N SER A 9 12.29 11.12 7.17
CA SER A 9 11.31 10.08 7.48
C SER A 9 9.91 10.69 7.38
N HIS A 10 9.10 10.19 6.46
CA HIS A 10 7.73 10.64 6.29
C HIS A 10 6.82 9.72 7.11
N ARG A 11 5.98 10.32 7.95
CA ARG A 11 4.91 9.65 8.68
C ARG A 11 3.58 10.20 8.23
N GLY A 12 2.53 9.41 8.37
CA GLY A 12 1.18 9.90 8.14
C GLY A 12 0.11 8.87 8.47
N ASP A 13 -1.00 9.37 8.98
CA ASP A 13 -2.25 8.66 9.16
C ASP A 13 -3.19 8.92 7.99
N VAL A 14 -3.88 7.87 7.53
CA VAL A 14 -4.94 7.92 6.52
C VAL A 14 -6.14 7.13 7.01
N GLU A 15 -7.29 7.77 7.09
CA GLU A 15 -8.57 7.14 7.41
C GLU A 15 -9.35 6.88 6.13
N VAL A 16 -9.68 5.61 5.90
CA VAL A 16 -10.44 5.15 4.75
C VAL A 16 -11.76 4.56 5.23
N CYS A 17 -12.87 5.05 4.68
CA CYS A 17 -14.17 4.42 4.89
C CYS A 17 -14.61 3.69 3.63
N PHE A 18 -15.24 2.54 3.82
CA PHE A 18 -15.69 1.66 2.76
C PHE A 18 -16.83 0.78 3.27
N ASP A 19 -17.56 0.19 2.35
CA ASP A 19 -18.60 -0.77 2.67
C ASP A 19 -18.12 -2.19 2.38
N VAL A 20 -18.52 -3.12 3.23
CA VAL A 20 -18.27 -4.55 3.03
C VAL A 20 -19.61 -5.21 2.71
N ASP A 21 -19.69 -5.86 1.55
CA ASP A 21 -20.88 -6.62 1.19
C ASP A 21 -20.92 -8.00 1.89
N ARG A 22 -22.01 -8.74 1.69
CA ARG A 22 -22.18 -10.06 2.30
C ARG A 22 -21.13 -11.07 1.85
N ASP A 23 -20.60 -10.93 0.64
CA ASP A 23 -19.56 -11.80 0.08
C ASP A 23 -18.16 -11.41 0.58
N GLY A 24 -18.05 -10.40 1.44
CA GLY A 24 -16.78 -9.91 1.97
C GLY A 24 -16.02 -9.02 0.99
N LYS A 25 -16.66 -8.54 -0.08
CA LYS A 25 -16.03 -7.62 -1.03
C LYS A 25 -16.19 -6.18 -0.56
N THR A 26 -15.13 -5.39 -0.74
CA THR A 26 -15.13 -3.97 -0.39
C THR A 26 -15.63 -3.12 -1.56
N SER A 27 -16.47 -2.12 -1.25
CA SER A 27 -17.00 -1.16 -2.22
C SER A 27 -17.06 0.24 -1.62
N ARG A 28 -17.34 1.25 -2.46
CA ARG A 28 -17.47 2.67 -2.05
C ARG A 28 -16.29 3.18 -1.19
N ILE A 29 -15.09 2.73 -1.53
CA ILE A 29 -13.85 3.06 -0.80
C ILE A 29 -13.50 4.53 -1.00
N ALA A 30 -13.41 5.29 0.08
CA ALA A 30 -13.06 6.70 0.06
C ALA A 30 -12.18 7.09 1.26
N VAL A 31 -11.16 7.90 0.98
CA VAL A 31 -10.37 8.56 2.04
C VAL A 31 -11.25 9.65 2.67
N ARG A 32 -11.33 9.66 4.00
CA ARG A 32 -12.06 10.70 4.75
C ARG A 32 -11.13 11.71 5.38
N ARG A 33 -10.01 11.26 5.91
CA ARG A 33 -8.97 12.10 6.52
C ARG A 33 -7.62 11.57 6.13
N SER A 34 -6.70 12.48 5.85
CA SER A 34 -5.33 12.16 5.46
C SER A 34 -4.43 13.26 5.98
N SER A 35 -3.38 12.86 6.70
CA SER A 35 -2.32 13.77 7.14
C SER A 35 -1.24 13.93 6.07
N ASN A 36 -1.17 13.02 5.09
CA ASN A 36 -0.21 13.07 3.99
C ASN A 36 -0.70 12.28 2.77
N GLN A 37 -0.91 12.98 1.66
CA GLN A 37 -1.48 12.43 0.42
C GLN A 37 -0.65 11.30 -0.21
N VAL A 38 0.67 11.26 0.06
CA VAL A 38 1.55 10.19 -0.45
C VAL A 38 1.06 8.80 -0.02
N PHE A 39 0.41 8.70 1.14
CA PHE A 39 -0.06 7.43 1.68
C PHE A 39 -1.47 7.02 1.25
N GLU A 40 -2.25 7.92 0.64
CA GLU A 40 -3.66 7.64 0.32
C GLU A 40 -3.83 6.47 -0.64
N ARG A 41 -3.01 6.43 -1.70
CA ARG A 41 -3.01 5.31 -2.67
C ARG A 41 -2.63 3.99 -2.01
N ALA A 42 -1.70 4.01 -1.05
CA ALA A 42 -1.32 2.82 -0.31
C ALA A 42 -2.47 2.35 0.60
N ALA A 43 -3.13 3.27 1.30
CA ALA A 43 -4.28 2.96 2.15
C ALA A 43 -5.46 2.37 1.36
N ILE A 44 -5.80 2.96 0.20
CA ILE A 44 -6.85 2.43 -0.67
C ILE A 44 -6.50 1.01 -1.17
N ARG A 45 -5.24 0.77 -1.56
CA ARG A 45 -4.79 -0.57 -1.98
C ARG A 45 -4.89 -1.58 -0.85
N ALA A 46 -4.49 -1.21 0.36
CA ALA A 46 -4.61 -2.09 1.53
C ALA A 46 -6.07 -2.49 1.80
N VAL A 47 -7.03 -1.57 1.67
CA VAL A 47 -8.47 -1.89 1.79
C VAL A 47 -8.93 -2.83 0.67
N ARG A 48 -8.53 -2.57 -0.58
CA ARG A 48 -8.89 -3.43 -1.73
C ARG A 48 -8.36 -4.86 -1.60
N GLN A 49 -7.20 -5.02 -0.99
CA GLN A 49 -6.55 -6.32 -0.77
C GLN A 49 -6.95 -6.98 0.56
N SER A 50 -7.75 -6.30 1.39
CA SER A 50 -8.21 -6.87 2.65
C SER A 50 -9.28 -7.93 2.39
N THR A 51 -9.18 -9.05 3.11
CA THR A 51 -10.15 -10.15 3.05
C THR A 51 -11.14 -10.04 4.21
N TYR A 52 -12.43 -10.18 3.92
CA TYR A 52 -13.49 -10.19 4.93
C TYR A 52 -14.24 -11.52 4.90
N VAL A 53 -14.69 -11.97 6.07
CA VAL A 53 -15.46 -13.21 6.20
C VAL A 53 -16.86 -12.99 5.64
N LYS A 54 -17.29 -13.90 4.76
CA LYS A 54 -18.64 -13.92 4.23
C LYS A 54 -19.66 -14.13 5.34
N VAL A 55 -20.73 -13.35 5.32
CA VAL A 55 -21.81 -13.44 6.30
C VAL A 55 -22.91 -14.39 5.77
N PRO A 56 -23.42 -15.33 6.60
CA PRO A 56 -24.55 -16.20 6.23
C PRO A 56 -25.81 -15.41 5.83
N ALA A 57 -26.64 -16.00 4.98
CA ALA A 57 -27.78 -15.32 4.38
C ALA A 57 -28.86 -14.93 5.42
N GLU A 58 -28.91 -15.66 6.52
CA GLU A 58 -29.87 -15.54 7.61
C GLU A 58 -29.61 -14.30 8.49
N VAL A 59 -28.44 -13.66 8.35
CA VAL A 59 -28.09 -12.46 9.10
C VAL A 59 -28.52 -11.22 8.31
N VAL A 60 -29.39 -10.41 8.91
CA VAL A 60 -29.77 -9.10 8.37
C VAL A 60 -28.62 -8.13 8.59
N LEU A 61 -27.94 -7.76 7.50
CA LEU A 61 -26.94 -6.70 7.51
C LEU A 61 -27.59 -5.35 7.15
N SER A 62 -27.49 -4.36 8.03
CA SER A 62 -27.52 -2.96 7.62
C SER A 62 -26.19 -2.66 6.93
N GLY A 63 -26.19 -1.87 5.85
CA GLY A 63 -24.97 -1.58 5.07
C GLY A 63 -23.80 -1.19 5.98
N ILE A 64 -22.81 -2.08 6.12
CA ILE A 64 -21.75 -1.94 7.11
C ILE A 64 -20.74 -0.93 6.59
N LYS A 65 -20.97 0.34 6.94
CA LYS A 65 -19.97 1.39 6.71
C LYS A 65 -18.85 1.21 7.73
N THR A 66 -17.70 0.75 7.25
CA THR A 66 -16.50 0.54 8.06
C THR A 66 -15.52 1.68 7.80
N CYS A 67 -14.90 2.22 8.84
CA CYS A 67 -13.81 3.19 8.72
C CYS A 67 -12.57 2.62 9.40
N ARG A 68 -11.42 2.69 8.71
CA ARG A 68 -10.14 2.17 9.20
C ARG A 68 -9.05 3.22 9.04
N THR A 69 -8.29 3.42 10.11
CA THR A 69 -7.12 4.32 10.11
C THR A 69 -5.85 3.52 9.93
N PHE A 70 -5.09 3.86 8.89
CA PHE A 70 -3.78 3.31 8.59
C PHE A 70 -2.70 4.28 9.05
N ARG A 71 -1.70 3.78 9.78
CA ARG A 71 -0.54 4.55 10.20
C ARG A 71 0.67 4.14 9.37
N PHE A 72 1.22 5.09 8.62
CA PHE A 72 2.36 4.88 7.75
C PHE A 72 3.64 5.48 8.33
N ARG A 73 4.73 4.78 8.06
CA ARG A 73 6.09 5.24 8.27
C ARG A 73 6.90 4.81 7.05
N LEU A 74 7.56 5.77 6.40
CA LEU A 74 8.58 5.48 5.42
C LEU A 74 9.90 5.31 6.15
N ASP A 75 10.44 4.11 6.04
CA ASP A 75 11.82 3.84 6.41
C ASP A 75 12.71 4.06 5.18
N PRO A 76 13.90 4.67 5.36
CA PRO A 76 14.81 4.90 4.26
C PRO A 76 15.27 3.55 3.69
N ALA A 77 15.08 3.34 2.40
CA ALA A 77 15.70 2.22 1.70
C ALA A 77 17.18 2.53 1.54
N VAL A 78 18.04 1.72 2.15
CA VAL A 78 19.47 1.70 1.80
C VAL A 78 19.56 0.98 0.46
N VAL A 79 19.62 1.74 -0.63
CA VAL A 79 20.02 1.19 -1.92
C VAL A 79 21.51 0.87 -1.81
N THR A 80 21.84 -0.40 -1.56
CA THR A 80 23.19 -0.91 -1.80
C THR A 80 23.27 -1.24 -3.28
N ASP A 81 24.09 -0.49 -4.03
CA ASP A 81 24.42 -0.74 -5.44
C ASP A 81 25.24 -2.05 -5.61
N LEU A 82 24.67 -3.19 -5.21
CA LEU A 82 25.29 -4.51 -5.39
C LEU A 82 24.65 -5.34 -6.52
N ASP A 83 23.63 -4.82 -7.19
CA ASP A 83 23.03 -5.44 -8.38
C ASP A 83 23.44 -4.70 -9.66
N ALA A 84 24.73 -4.41 -9.81
CA ALA A 84 25.33 -4.29 -11.15
C ALA A 84 25.57 -5.72 -11.67
N GLY A 85 24.51 -6.37 -12.15
CA GLY A 85 24.65 -7.59 -12.93
C GLY A 85 25.57 -7.34 -14.15
N PRO A 86 26.42 -8.30 -14.54
CA PRO A 86 27.36 -8.09 -15.64
C PRO A 86 26.60 -7.80 -16.92
N ALA A 87 27.08 -6.78 -17.66
CA ALA A 87 26.59 -6.45 -18.98
C ALA A 87 26.64 -7.70 -19.87
N GLU A 88 25.52 -8.00 -20.54
CA GLU A 88 25.48 -8.97 -21.62
C GLU A 88 26.40 -8.50 -22.75
N GLU A 89 27.55 -9.16 -22.90
CA GLU A 89 28.42 -8.99 -24.07
C GLU A 89 27.86 -9.87 -25.19
N SER A 90 27.07 -9.25 -26.06
CA SER A 90 26.62 -9.82 -27.32
C SER A 90 27.85 -10.06 -28.22
N GLY A 91 28.09 -11.32 -28.57
CA GLY A 91 29.17 -11.68 -29.49
C GLY A 91 28.98 -11.11 -30.89
N ASP A 92 30.09 -10.81 -31.56
CA ASP A 92 30.16 -10.81 -33.02
C ASP A 92 31.58 -11.19 -33.48
N ALA A 93 31.64 -11.73 -34.69
CA ALA A 93 32.55 -12.78 -35.12
C ALA A 93 33.88 -12.28 -35.70
N LYS A 94 34.89 -13.14 -35.55
CA LYS A 94 36.21 -13.07 -36.16
C LYS A 94 36.16 -13.22 -37.70
N PRO A 95 37.07 -12.55 -38.42
CA PRO A 95 37.98 -13.25 -39.34
C PRO A 95 39.46 -13.15 -38.91
#